data_AF-A0A9W4P9S7-F1
#
_entry.id   AF-A0A9W4P9S7-F1
#
_cell.length_a   1.000
_cell.length_b   1.000
_cell.length_c   1.000
_cell.angle_alpha   90.00
_cell.angle_beta   90.00
_cell.angle_gamma   90.00
#
_symmetry.space_group_name_H-M   'P 1'
#
loop_
_entity.id
_entity.type
_entity.pdbx_description
1 polymer ?
#
loop_
_entity_poly.entity_id
_entity_poly.type
_entity_poly.pdbx_seq_one_letter_code
_entity_poly.pdbx_strand_id
1 'polypeptide(L)'
;MCYEKPLVPAMGNLSMFPPEIIFNILDEILGSSPRLTHGSFHAINQLMRTNKTLEQCIKLGWMGSNISNSFKQRLNAVQWYPNIDSANTVLTLQGVDPKHPMSIAGPHGGPDLLTGIIFDDCTDCFECFSEVLPHTHMSCCNEGGWSFLSLALYAKAEKLLDLFFLSGFPHEPKEFIIGGANAMGTGPSILGMSASSRDHRSFAKLFKKLKEVLNGHGFQRTLRDRLNPKERAAIRSVAPQYLQKMLYEAGLAAMHPALRYSPYYSGKRTEMY
;
A
#
# COMPACT_ATOMS: atom_id res chain seq x y z
N MET A 1 -16.04 -24.62 -35.98
CA MET A 1 -15.51 -25.20 -34.73
C MET A 1 -15.82 -24.22 -33.62
N CYS A 2 -16.84 -24.52 -32.82
CA CYS A 2 -17.22 -23.69 -31.68
C CYS A 2 -16.39 -24.12 -30.48
N TYR A 3 -15.62 -23.21 -29.90
CA TYR A 3 -14.92 -23.45 -28.64
C TYR A 3 -15.97 -23.56 -27.53
N GLU A 4 -16.16 -24.77 -27.00
CA GLU A 4 -16.86 -24.98 -25.74
C GLU A 4 -16.03 -24.33 -24.63
N LYS A 5 -16.62 -23.32 -23.96
CA LYS A 5 -16.07 -22.81 -22.70
C LYS A 5 -16.08 -23.95 -21.67
N PRO A 6 -15.06 -24.08 -20.82
CA PRO A 6 -15.11 -25.03 -19.72
C PRO A 6 -16.32 -24.71 -18.84
N LEU A 7 -17.22 -25.67 -18.68
CA LEU A 7 -18.26 -25.65 -17.66
C LEU A 7 -17.55 -25.70 -16.30
N VAL A 8 -17.45 -24.54 -15.66
CA VAL A 8 -17.15 -24.44 -14.23
C VAL A 8 -18.22 -25.28 -13.52
N PRO A 9 -17.85 -26.25 -12.66
CA PRO A 9 -18.85 -27.02 -11.92
C PRO A 9 -19.75 -26.04 -11.18
N ALA A 10 -21.07 -26.20 -11.28
CA ALA A 10 -22.00 -25.47 -10.44
C ALA A 10 -21.70 -25.87 -8.99
N MET A 11 -20.90 -25.08 -8.28
CA MET A 11 -20.84 -25.16 -6.83
C MET A 11 -22.29 -25.07 -6.35
N GLY A 12 -22.74 -26.06 -5.58
CA GLY A 12 -24.10 -26.11 -5.05
C GLY A 12 -24.47 -24.78 -4.41
N ASN A 13 -25.72 -24.37 -4.57
CA ASN A 13 -26.17 -23.05 -4.13
C ASN A 13 -26.14 -22.92 -2.60
N LEU A 14 -25.06 -22.36 -2.06
CA LEU A 14 -24.87 -22.18 -0.62
C LEU A 14 -25.93 -21.27 0.02
N SER A 15 -26.69 -20.47 -0.74
CA SER A 15 -27.83 -19.73 -0.16
C SER A 15 -29.02 -20.58 0.27
N MET A 16 -29.04 -21.86 -0.08
CA MET A 16 -30.08 -22.76 0.42
C MET A 16 -29.83 -23.18 1.88
N PHE A 17 -28.62 -22.95 2.40
CA PHE A 17 -28.32 -23.20 3.80
C PHE A 17 -28.80 -22.05 4.68
N PRO A 18 -29.39 -22.35 5.85
CA PRO A 18 -29.63 -21.35 6.87
C PRO A 18 -28.34 -20.60 7.23
N PRO A 19 -28.41 -19.29 7.56
CA PRO A 19 -27.25 -18.50 7.99
C PRO A 19 -26.40 -19.18 9.05
N GLU A 20 -27.02 -19.94 9.96
CA GLU A 20 -26.37 -20.68 11.04
C GLU A 20 -25.40 -21.76 10.50
N ILE A 21 -25.77 -22.48 9.44
CA ILE A 21 -24.90 -23.48 8.81
C ILE A 21 -23.73 -22.81 8.10
N ILE A 22 -23.98 -21.67 7.45
CA ILE A 22 -22.93 -20.85 6.85
C ILE A 22 -21.93 -20.38 7.92
N PHE A 23 -22.43 -19.88 9.05
CA PHE A 23 -21.57 -19.44 10.16
C PHE A 23 -20.79 -20.60 10.78
N ASN A 24 -21.36 -21.81 10.88
CA ASN A 24 -20.62 -22.98 11.35
C ASN A 24 -19.49 -23.39 10.38
N ILE A 25 -19.73 -23.34 9.07
CA ILE A 25 -18.69 -23.61 8.05
C ILE A 25 -17.58 -22.55 8.15
N LEU A 26 -17.95 -21.27 8.31
CA LEU A 26 -16.99 -20.19 8.49
C LEU A 26 -16.20 -20.33 9.80
N ASP A 27 -16.86 -20.71 10.90
CA ASP A 27 -16.23 -21.01 12.20
C ASP A 27 -15.26 -22.19 12.09
N GLU A 28 -15.54 -23.20 11.25
CA GLU A 28 -14.66 -24.35 11.03
C GLU A 28 -13.46 -24.00 10.14
N ILE A 29 -13.65 -23.22 9.07
CA ILE A 29 -12.57 -22.70 8.22
C ILE A 29 -11.59 -21.83 9.03
N LEU A 30 -12.10 -21.14 10.06
CA LEU A 30 -11.33 -20.16 10.84
C LEU A 30 -10.90 -20.69 12.21
N GLY A 31 -11.48 -21.80 12.67
CA GLY A 31 -11.23 -22.37 14.00
C GLY A 31 -9.82 -22.92 14.23
N SER A 32 -9.00 -22.99 13.18
CA SER A 32 -7.62 -23.50 13.22
C SER A 32 -6.54 -22.41 13.34
N SER A 33 -6.90 -21.12 13.23
CA SER A 33 -5.96 -20.00 13.40
C SER A 33 -6.62 -18.81 14.11
N PRO A 34 -6.01 -18.24 15.16
CA PRO A 34 -6.53 -17.05 15.84
C PRO A 34 -6.47 -15.78 14.96
N ARG A 35 -5.81 -15.84 13.80
CA ARG A 35 -5.67 -14.70 12.87
C ARG A 35 -6.13 -15.09 11.47
N LEU A 36 -6.97 -14.24 10.88
CA LEU A 36 -7.46 -14.40 9.51
C LEU A 36 -6.32 -14.18 8.53
N THR A 37 -5.95 -15.23 7.79
CA THR A 37 -4.95 -15.12 6.72
C THR A 37 -5.60 -14.64 5.42
N HIS A 38 -4.79 -14.12 4.49
CA HIS A 38 -5.29 -13.78 3.16
C HIS A 38 -5.89 -15.00 2.45
N GLY A 39 -5.29 -16.19 2.54
CA GLY A 39 -5.83 -17.39 1.89
C GLY A 39 -7.25 -17.75 2.35
N SER A 40 -7.48 -17.74 3.68
CA SER A 40 -8.81 -17.96 4.26
C SER A 40 -9.79 -16.85 3.85
N PHE A 41 -9.36 -15.58 3.89
CA PHE A 41 -10.19 -14.45 3.45
C PHE A 41 -10.54 -14.52 1.97
N HIS A 42 -9.59 -14.91 1.11
CA HIS A 42 -9.79 -15.03 -0.33
C HIS A 42 -10.84 -16.10 -0.63
N ALA A 43 -10.79 -17.25 0.05
CA ALA A 43 -11.82 -18.27 -0.08
C ALA A 43 -13.21 -17.74 0.33
N ILE A 44 -13.30 -17.00 1.43
CA ILE A 44 -14.55 -16.35 1.88
C ILE A 44 -15.03 -15.32 0.85
N ASN A 45 -14.12 -14.52 0.27
CA ASN A 45 -14.46 -13.54 -0.75
C ASN A 45 -14.99 -14.19 -2.04
N GLN A 46 -14.36 -15.27 -2.49
CA GLN A 46 -14.87 -16.07 -3.62
C GLN A 46 -16.27 -16.59 -3.31
N LEU A 47 -16.51 -17.07 -2.09
CA LEU A 47 -17.82 -17.52 -1.62
C LEU A 47 -18.86 -16.40 -1.72
N MET A 48 -18.58 -15.22 -1.16
CA MET A 48 -19.46 -14.04 -1.21
C MET A 48 -19.84 -13.68 -2.65
N ARG A 49 -18.88 -13.73 -3.58
CA ARG A 49 -19.11 -13.41 -4.99
C ARG A 49 -20.04 -14.40 -5.71
N THR A 50 -20.14 -15.64 -5.24
CA THR A 50 -21.06 -16.63 -5.83
C THR A 50 -22.51 -16.38 -5.47
N ASN A 51 -22.80 -15.60 -4.42
CA ASN A 51 -24.17 -15.47 -3.92
C ASN A 51 -24.44 -14.17 -3.14
N LYS A 52 -25.36 -13.33 -3.64
CA LYS A 52 -25.72 -12.04 -3.01
C LYS A 52 -26.35 -12.16 -1.62
N THR A 53 -27.14 -13.20 -1.36
CA THR A 53 -27.72 -13.43 -0.03
C THR A 53 -26.62 -13.77 0.95
N LEU A 54 -25.66 -14.59 0.53
CA LEU A 54 -24.49 -14.94 1.32
C LEU A 54 -23.60 -13.73 1.57
N GLU A 55 -23.36 -12.90 0.55
CA GLU A 55 -22.67 -11.62 0.67
C GLU A 55 -23.35 -10.76 1.74
N GLN A 56 -24.66 -10.57 1.67
CA GLN A 56 -25.41 -9.80 2.67
C GLN A 56 -25.31 -10.40 4.07
N CYS A 57 -25.47 -11.73 4.22
CA CYS A 57 -25.34 -12.41 5.51
C CYS A 57 -23.94 -12.24 6.11
N ILE A 58 -22.90 -12.39 5.31
CA ILE A 58 -21.52 -12.21 5.74
C ILE A 58 -21.25 -10.73 6.06
N LYS A 59 -21.61 -9.79 5.19
CA LYS A 59 -21.46 -8.34 5.42
C LYS A 59 -22.21 -7.88 6.69
N LEU A 60 -23.45 -8.33 6.92
CA LEU A 60 -24.23 -8.00 8.12
C LEU A 60 -23.68 -8.66 9.39
N GLY A 61 -23.28 -9.94 9.29
CA GLY A 61 -22.72 -10.72 10.39
C GLY A 61 -21.30 -10.28 10.79
N TRP A 62 -20.54 -9.70 9.87
CA TRP A 62 -19.11 -9.37 10.01
C TRP A 62 -18.83 -7.86 10.04
N MET A 63 -19.35 -7.08 9.09
CA MET A 63 -19.05 -5.65 8.93
C MET A 63 -20.12 -4.70 9.50
N GLY A 64 -21.38 -5.14 9.62
CA GLY A 64 -22.52 -4.23 9.85
C GLY A 64 -23.27 -4.29 11.19
N SER A 65 -23.08 -5.30 12.05
CA SER A 65 -23.93 -5.43 13.27
C SER A 65 -23.19 -5.17 14.60
N ASN A 66 -23.84 -4.48 15.54
CA ASN A 66 -23.41 -4.37 16.94
C ASN A 66 -23.63 -5.67 17.74
N ILE A 67 -24.04 -6.77 17.07
CA ILE A 67 -24.24 -8.06 17.70
C ILE A 67 -22.89 -8.78 17.74
N SER A 68 -22.34 -8.88 18.94
CA SER A 68 -21.17 -9.69 19.24
C SER A 68 -21.50 -11.17 19.04
N ASN A 69 -21.10 -11.76 17.92
CA ASN A 69 -21.12 -13.21 17.73
C ASN A 69 -19.72 -13.83 17.98
N SER A 70 -19.67 -15.13 18.25
CA SER A 70 -18.42 -15.89 18.48
C SER A 70 -17.40 -15.68 17.38
N PHE A 71 -17.87 -15.55 16.14
CA PHE A 71 -17.11 -15.29 14.93
C PHE A 71 -16.35 -13.95 14.96
N LYS A 72 -17.04 -12.84 15.28
CA LYS A 72 -16.43 -11.50 15.46
C LYS A 72 -15.44 -11.43 16.62
N GLN A 73 -15.65 -12.24 17.66
CA GLN A 73 -14.75 -12.29 18.82
C GLN A 73 -13.49 -13.13 18.55
N ARG A 74 -13.56 -14.11 17.63
CA ARG A 74 -12.45 -15.03 17.30
C ARG A 74 -11.55 -14.50 16.18
N LEU A 75 -12.13 -13.79 15.22
CA LEU A 75 -11.37 -13.03 14.23
C LEU A 75 -10.91 -11.75 14.91
N ASN A 76 -9.68 -11.69 15.42
CA ASN A 76 -9.05 -10.43 15.83
C ASN A 76 -9.44 -9.36 14.79
N ALA A 77 -10.18 -8.33 15.21
CA ALA A 77 -10.75 -7.34 14.31
C ALA A 77 -9.65 -6.84 13.36
N VAL A 78 -9.95 -6.76 12.05
CA VAL A 78 -8.96 -6.30 11.06
C VAL A 78 -8.51 -4.91 11.46
N GLN A 79 -7.32 -4.80 12.02
CA GLN A 79 -6.81 -3.58 12.60
C GLN A 79 -6.03 -2.80 11.56
N TRP A 80 -6.45 -1.56 11.34
CA TRP A 80 -5.79 -0.60 10.47
C TRP A 80 -6.02 0.81 11.00
N TYR A 81 -5.26 1.77 10.48
CA TYR A 81 -5.33 3.16 10.88
C TYR A 81 -5.46 4.06 9.65
N PRO A 82 -6.22 5.17 9.72
CA PRO A 82 -6.47 6.02 8.55
C PRO A 82 -5.23 6.76 8.06
N ASN A 83 -4.27 7.04 8.94
CA ASN A 83 -3.02 7.72 8.63
C ASN A 83 -1.93 7.41 9.65
N ILE A 84 -0.72 7.91 9.36
CA ILE A 84 0.48 7.69 10.18
C ILE A 84 0.36 8.28 11.59
N ASP A 85 -0.31 9.42 11.77
CA ASP A 85 -0.47 10.08 13.08
C ASP A 85 -1.42 9.29 13.98
N SER A 86 -2.51 8.77 13.41
CA SER A 86 -3.46 7.91 14.10
C SER A 86 -2.80 6.60 14.52
N ALA A 87 -2.03 5.99 13.62
CA ALA A 87 -1.25 4.80 13.93
C ALA A 87 -0.23 5.07 15.05
N ASN A 88 0.53 6.16 14.96
CA ASN A 88 1.54 6.54 15.94
C ASN A 88 0.92 6.74 17.33
N THR A 89 -0.21 7.44 17.40
CA THR A 89 -0.94 7.69 18.65
C THR A 89 -1.35 6.37 19.30
N VAL A 90 -1.99 5.47 18.55
CA VAL A 90 -2.46 4.19 19.08
C VAL A 90 -1.30 3.28 19.49
N LEU A 91 -0.28 3.14 18.65
CA LEU A 91 0.88 2.28 18.93
C LEU A 91 1.68 2.79 20.14
N THR A 92 1.79 4.11 20.31
CA THR A 92 2.42 4.70 21.49
C THR A 92 1.62 4.40 22.76
N LEU A 93 0.29 4.52 22.71
CA LEU A 93 -0.60 4.16 23.83
C LEU A 93 -0.54 2.67 24.19
N GLN A 94 -0.27 1.81 23.20
CA GLN A 94 -0.05 0.38 23.40
C GLN A 94 1.34 0.03 23.96
N GLY A 95 2.21 1.03 24.16
CA GLY A 95 3.55 0.83 24.71
C GLY A 95 4.54 0.21 23.71
N VAL A 96 4.29 0.31 22.41
CA VAL A 96 5.23 -0.14 21.38
C VAL A 96 6.48 0.75 21.45
N ASP A 97 7.65 0.13 21.69
CA ASP A 97 8.93 0.86 21.74
C ASP A 97 9.26 1.42 20.35
N PRO A 98 9.35 2.75 20.19
CA PRO A 98 9.72 3.36 18.91
C PRO A 98 11.08 2.88 18.39
N LYS A 99 12.00 2.50 19.28
CA LYS A 99 13.35 2.04 18.93
C LYS A 99 13.39 0.61 18.45
N HIS A 100 12.32 -0.16 18.66
CA HIS A 100 12.23 -1.52 18.17
C HIS A 100 11.65 -1.52 16.74
N PRO A 101 12.46 -1.81 15.70
CA PRO A 101 11.97 -1.77 14.34
C PRO A 101 10.93 -2.86 14.14
N MET A 102 9.69 -2.47 13.86
CA MET A 102 8.65 -3.42 13.48
C MET A 102 9.00 -4.08 12.15
N SER A 103 8.94 -5.40 12.09
CA SER A 103 9.11 -6.13 10.83
C SER A 103 8.01 -5.75 9.86
N ILE A 104 8.40 -5.38 8.63
CA ILE A 104 7.45 -5.11 7.54
C ILE A 104 6.66 -6.36 7.12
N ALA A 105 7.24 -7.55 7.33
CA ALA A 105 6.58 -8.84 7.08
C ALA A 105 5.66 -9.30 8.21
N GLY A 106 5.48 -8.46 9.24
CA GLY A 106 4.76 -8.80 10.46
C GLY A 106 5.60 -9.59 11.47
N PRO A 107 5.06 -9.87 12.67
CA PRO A 107 5.70 -10.70 13.69
C PRO A 107 5.86 -12.15 13.23
N HIS A 108 6.58 -12.97 14.00
CA HIS A 108 6.93 -14.37 13.70
C HIS A 108 5.74 -15.34 13.46
N GLY A 109 4.49 -14.86 13.49
CA GLY A 109 3.27 -15.59 13.11
C GLY A 109 2.71 -15.26 11.72
N GLY A 110 3.43 -14.48 10.90
CA GLY A 110 3.01 -14.10 9.54
C GLY A 110 2.31 -12.74 9.47
N PRO A 111 2.05 -12.26 8.24
CA PRO A 111 1.45 -10.94 8.02
C PRO A 111 0.03 -10.87 8.58
N ASP A 112 -0.39 -9.67 9.02
CA ASP A 112 -1.81 -9.40 9.21
C ASP A 112 -2.57 -9.50 7.89
N LEU A 113 -3.90 -9.56 7.95
CA LEU A 113 -4.74 -9.77 6.77
C LEU A 113 -4.48 -8.75 5.65
N LEU A 114 -4.43 -7.46 5.98
CA LEU A 114 -4.22 -6.40 4.99
C LEU A 114 -2.83 -6.48 4.39
N THR A 115 -1.82 -6.74 5.22
CA THR A 115 -0.46 -7.00 4.73
C THR A 115 -0.41 -8.20 3.81
N GLY A 116 -1.08 -9.30 4.14
CA GLY A 116 -1.15 -10.51 3.30
C GLY A 116 -1.83 -10.22 1.95
N ILE A 117 -2.95 -9.51 1.96
CA ILE A 117 -3.65 -9.09 0.73
C ILE A 117 -2.74 -8.21 -0.15
N ILE A 118 -2.02 -7.27 0.46
CA ILE A 118 -1.10 -6.38 -0.26
C ILE A 118 0.09 -7.16 -0.82
N PHE A 119 0.67 -8.06 -0.02
CA PHE A 119 1.81 -8.87 -0.44
C PHE A 119 1.48 -9.80 -1.60
N ASP A 120 0.27 -10.35 -1.62
CA ASP A 120 -0.21 -11.20 -2.71
C ASP A 120 -0.78 -10.40 -3.91
N ASP A 121 -0.68 -9.07 -3.88
CA ASP A 121 -1.17 -8.15 -4.93
C ASP A 121 -2.64 -8.43 -5.34
N CYS A 122 -3.47 -8.75 -4.35
CA CYS A 122 -4.85 -9.22 -4.56
C CYS A 122 -5.86 -8.07 -4.52
N THR A 123 -6.09 -7.44 -5.68
CA THR A 123 -7.06 -6.34 -5.82
C THR A 123 -8.49 -6.73 -5.43
N ASP A 124 -8.88 -7.98 -5.72
CA ASP A 124 -10.20 -8.52 -5.42
C ASP A 124 -10.52 -8.54 -3.93
N CYS A 125 -9.54 -8.95 -3.11
CA CYS A 125 -9.69 -8.95 -1.66
C CYS A 125 -9.54 -7.54 -1.08
N PHE A 126 -8.69 -6.71 -1.68
CA PHE A 126 -8.51 -5.33 -1.25
C PHE A 126 -9.78 -4.49 -1.45
N GLU A 127 -10.51 -4.72 -2.55
CA GLU A 127 -11.77 -4.04 -2.87
C GLU A 127 -12.82 -4.21 -1.76
N CYS A 128 -12.86 -5.37 -1.08
CA CYS A 128 -13.75 -5.59 0.06
C CYS A 128 -13.56 -4.58 1.21
N PHE A 129 -12.36 -4.00 1.33
CA PHE A 129 -12.05 -2.99 2.35
C PHE A 129 -12.22 -1.56 1.82
N SER A 130 -12.25 -1.36 0.50
CA SER A 130 -12.30 -0.01 -0.09
C SER A 130 -13.53 0.80 0.34
N GLU A 131 -14.65 0.15 0.66
CA GLU A 131 -15.87 0.80 1.14
C GLU A 131 -15.73 1.39 2.55
N VAL A 132 -14.84 0.83 3.39
CA VAL A 132 -14.62 1.25 4.78
C VAL A 132 -13.35 2.08 4.98
N LEU A 133 -12.48 2.11 3.97
CA LEU A 133 -11.25 2.89 3.98
C LEU A 133 -11.51 4.32 3.48
N PRO A 134 -10.75 5.32 3.98
CA PRO A 134 -10.71 6.64 3.37
C PRO A 134 -10.31 6.56 1.89
N HIS A 135 -10.85 7.43 1.04
CA HIS A 135 -10.54 7.45 -0.40
C HIS A 135 -9.04 7.45 -0.73
N THR A 136 -8.21 8.05 0.13
CA THR A 136 -6.75 7.98 0.01
C THR A 136 -6.20 6.72 0.67
N HIS A 137 -6.43 5.56 0.05
CA HIS A 137 -6.02 4.25 0.61
C HIS A 137 -4.51 4.18 0.93
N MET A 138 -3.68 4.84 0.11
CA MET A 138 -2.22 4.76 0.20
C MET A 138 -1.65 5.26 1.53
N SER A 139 -2.37 6.15 2.22
CA SER A 139 -1.94 6.73 3.50
C SER A 139 -2.36 5.92 4.72
N CYS A 140 -3.28 4.96 4.56
CA CYS A 140 -3.69 4.09 5.64
C CYS A 140 -2.52 3.19 6.09
N CYS A 141 -2.57 2.74 7.33
CA CYS A 141 -1.55 1.88 7.93
C CYS A 141 -2.15 0.55 8.39
N ASN A 142 -1.38 -0.54 8.29
CA ASN A 142 -1.74 -1.82 8.90
C ASN A 142 -1.63 -1.77 10.44
N GLU A 143 -1.93 -2.90 11.09
CA GLU A 143 -1.77 -3.09 12.54
C GLU A 143 -0.37 -2.70 13.05
N GLY A 144 0.68 -3.00 12.28
CA GLY A 144 2.07 -2.66 12.59
C GLY A 144 2.48 -1.22 12.24
N GLY A 145 1.54 -0.36 11.85
CA GLY A 145 1.82 1.04 11.53
C GLY A 145 2.54 1.29 10.20
N TRP A 146 2.70 0.28 9.34
CA TRP A 146 3.26 0.44 8.00
C TRP A 146 2.21 1.01 7.05
N SER A 147 2.54 2.06 6.31
CA SER A 147 1.61 2.58 5.30
C SER A 147 1.33 1.53 4.21
N PHE A 148 0.12 1.49 3.67
CA PHE A 148 -0.25 0.54 2.61
C PHE A 148 0.62 0.73 1.37
N LEU A 149 0.99 1.97 1.05
CA LEU A 149 1.95 2.26 -0.01
C LEU A 149 3.32 1.62 0.28
N SER A 150 3.83 1.75 1.50
CA SER A 150 5.10 1.14 1.90
C SER A 150 5.07 -0.39 1.79
N LEU A 151 3.97 -1.02 2.21
CA LEU A 151 3.77 -2.47 2.05
C LEU A 151 3.77 -2.87 0.57
N ALA A 152 3.03 -2.14 -0.27
CA ALA A 152 2.94 -2.43 -1.69
C ALA A 152 4.28 -2.21 -2.42
N LEU A 153 5.03 -1.17 -2.05
CA LEU A 153 6.39 -0.91 -2.56
C LEU A 153 7.37 -2.01 -2.18
N TYR A 154 7.27 -2.51 -0.94
CA TYR A 154 8.11 -3.61 -0.46
C TYR A 154 7.80 -4.92 -1.19
N ALA A 155 6.52 -5.25 -1.34
CA ALA A 155 6.08 -6.46 -2.02
C ALA A 155 6.16 -6.38 -3.55
N LYS A 156 6.37 -5.18 -4.12
CA LYS A 156 6.26 -4.90 -5.55
C LYS A 156 4.88 -5.30 -6.10
N ALA A 157 3.83 -4.96 -5.35
CA ALA A 157 2.44 -5.25 -5.68
C ALA A 157 1.94 -4.31 -6.79
N GLU A 158 2.26 -4.62 -8.05
CA GLU A 158 2.07 -3.72 -9.18
C GLU A 158 0.62 -3.27 -9.37
N LYS A 159 -0.35 -4.18 -9.20
CA LYS A 159 -1.78 -3.86 -9.40
C LYS A 159 -2.28 -2.91 -8.31
N LEU A 160 -1.93 -3.19 -7.06
CA LEU A 160 -2.29 -2.33 -5.93
C LEU A 160 -1.54 -1.00 -5.95
N LEU A 161 -0.28 -0.97 -6.37
CA LEU A 161 0.44 0.28 -6.60
C LEU A 161 -0.27 1.15 -7.63
N ASP A 162 -0.67 0.58 -8.76
CA ASP A 162 -1.45 1.31 -9.77
C ASP A 162 -2.79 1.82 -9.21
N LEU A 163 -3.52 0.99 -8.46
CA LEU A 163 -4.74 1.40 -7.77
C LEU A 163 -4.49 2.60 -6.83
N PHE A 164 -3.46 2.52 -5.97
CA PHE A 164 -3.13 3.58 -5.03
C PHE A 164 -2.78 4.89 -5.73
N PHE A 165 -1.94 4.85 -6.75
CA PHE A 165 -1.60 6.07 -7.50
C PHE A 165 -2.80 6.66 -8.25
N LEU A 166 -3.77 5.84 -8.67
CA LEU A 166 -5.04 6.31 -9.26
C LEU A 166 -5.97 6.94 -8.23
N SER A 167 -6.00 6.43 -6.99
CA SER A 167 -6.77 7.02 -5.88
C SER A 167 -6.31 8.43 -5.47
N GLY A 168 -5.13 8.85 -5.91
CA GLY A 168 -4.57 10.17 -5.63
C GLY A 168 -3.77 10.24 -4.33
N PHE A 169 -3.08 11.36 -4.14
CA PHE A 169 -2.21 11.60 -2.99
C PHE A 169 -2.97 12.26 -1.83
N PRO A 170 -2.53 12.08 -0.57
CA PRO A 170 -3.10 12.78 0.58
C PRO A 170 -2.95 14.30 0.45
N HIS A 171 -3.68 15.05 1.29
CA HIS A 171 -3.70 16.53 1.27
C HIS A 171 -2.31 17.16 1.41
N GLU A 172 -1.39 16.49 2.12
CA GLU A 172 0.00 16.91 2.28
C GLU A 172 0.98 15.92 1.60
N PRO A 173 1.08 15.90 0.25
CA PRO A 173 1.90 14.90 -0.44
C PRO A 173 3.37 14.99 -0.09
N LYS A 174 3.86 16.20 0.19
CA LYS A 174 5.26 16.43 0.58
C LYS A 174 5.57 15.64 1.86
N GLU A 175 4.90 15.95 2.97
CA GLU A 175 5.18 15.32 4.26
C GLU A 175 4.92 13.82 4.23
N PHE A 176 3.95 13.34 3.42
CA PHE A 176 3.77 11.91 3.18
C PHE A 176 4.96 11.26 2.44
N ILE A 177 5.39 11.80 1.30
CA ILE A 177 6.43 11.19 0.46
C ILE A 177 7.80 11.16 1.15
N ILE A 178 8.15 12.22 1.89
CA ILE A 178 9.41 12.33 2.63
C ILE A 178 9.31 11.86 4.08
N GLY A 179 8.09 11.61 4.55
CA GLY A 179 7.81 11.08 5.89
C GLY A 179 8.16 9.60 6.00
N GLY A 180 8.19 9.12 7.24
CA GLY A 180 8.51 7.73 7.54
C GLY A 180 7.53 6.76 6.91
N ALA A 181 8.05 5.63 6.40
CA ALA A 181 7.23 4.54 5.88
C ALA A 181 6.42 3.80 6.97
N ASN A 182 6.85 3.91 8.23
CA ASN A 182 6.21 3.34 9.41
C ASN A 182 5.87 4.44 10.43
N ALA A 183 4.75 4.28 11.12
CA ALA A 183 4.23 5.22 12.10
C ALA A 183 5.13 5.48 13.32
N MET A 184 5.99 4.55 13.70
CA MET A 184 6.95 4.76 14.77
C MET A 184 8.16 5.59 14.34
N GLY A 185 8.23 5.98 13.05
CA GLY A 185 9.28 6.86 12.51
C GLY A 185 10.65 6.20 12.37
N THR A 186 10.81 4.95 12.80
CA THR A 186 12.05 4.17 12.65
C THR A 186 12.05 3.45 11.31
N GLY A 187 12.68 4.06 10.30
CA GLY A 187 12.79 3.44 8.99
C GLY A 187 13.13 4.42 7.86
N PRO A 188 13.19 3.94 6.61
CA PRO A 188 13.29 4.81 5.46
C PRO A 188 12.01 5.65 5.30
N SER A 189 12.15 6.78 4.63
CA SER A 189 11.01 7.50 4.06
C SER A 189 10.29 6.66 2.99
N ILE A 190 9.06 7.02 2.63
CA ILE A 190 8.35 6.37 1.52
C ILE A 190 9.16 6.46 0.22
N LEU A 191 9.73 7.64 -0.07
CA LEU A 191 10.60 7.82 -1.23
C LEU A 191 11.86 6.95 -1.15
N GLY A 192 12.50 6.88 0.02
CA GLY A 192 13.68 6.06 0.27
C GLY A 192 13.39 4.57 0.12
N MET A 193 12.23 4.11 0.58
CA MET A 193 11.76 2.74 0.42
C MET A 193 11.52 2.40 -1.05
N SER A 194 10.81 3.27 -1.78
CA SER A 194 10.58 3.09 -3.22
C SER A 194 11.89 3.06 -4.00
N ALA A 195 12.89 3.86 -3.61
CA ALA A 195 14.19 3.83 -4.25
C ALA A 195 14.93 2.51 -3.95
N SER A 196 14.82 2.01 -2.73
CA SER A 196 15.47 0.78 -2.29
C SER A 196 14.85 -0.48 -2.88
N SER A 197 13.53 -0.49 -3.16
CA SER A 197 12.83 -1.61 -3.80
C SER A 197 13.20 -1.81 -5.27
N ARG A 198 13.89 -0.81 -5.87
CA ARG A 198 14.26 -0.75 -7.29
C ARG A 198 13.07 -0.76 -8.26
N ASP A 199 11.88 -0.38 -7.79
CA ASP A 199 10.73 -0.15 -8.67
C ASP A 199 10.84 1.25 -9.29
N HIS A 200 11.30 1.30 -10.54
CA HIS A 200 11.50 2.54 -11.28
C HIS A 200 10.19 3.32 -11.50
N ARG A 201 9.07 2.62 -11.67
CA ARG A 201 7.78 3.23 -12.02
C ARG A 201 7.21 3.95 -10.80
N SER A 202 7.13 3.26 -9.67
CA SER A 202 6.64 3.87 -8.43
C SER A 202 7.58 4.95 -7.93
N PHE A 203 8.90 4.73 -8.02
CA PHE A 203 9.89 5.76 -7.67
C PHE A 203 9.68 7.02 -8.50
N ALA A 204 9.52 6.88 -9.82
CA ALA A 204 9.32 8.02 -10.69
C ALA A 204 8.02 8.77 -10.41
N LYS A 205 6.91 8.07 -10.10
CA LYS A 205 5.64 8.70 -9.72
C LYS A 205 5.81 9.53 -8.44
N LEU A 206 6.44 8.97 -7.40
CA LEU A 206 6.69 9.66 -6.13
C LEU A 206 7.65 10.84 -6.29
N PHE A 207 8.75 10.66 -7.02
CA PHE A 207 9.76 11.69 -7.19
C PHE A 207 9.23 12.88 -8.01
N LYS A 208 8.48 12.62 -9.08
CA LYS A 208 7.78 13.65 -9.85
C LYS A 208 6.75 14.37 -9.01
N LYS A 209 5.91 13.65 -8.25
CA LYS A 209 4.90 14.28 -7.39
C LYS A 209 5.55 15.20 -6.35
N LEU A 210 6.65 14.78 -5.75
CA LEU A 210 7.40 15.60 -4.81
C LEU A 210 7.95 16.87 -5.46
N LYS A 211 8.45 16.78 -6.71
CA LYS A 211 8.90 17.93 -7.48
C LYS A 211 7.76 18.88 -7.86
N GLU A 212 6.57 18.36 -8.16
CA GLU A 212 5.40 19.17 -8.51
C GLU A 212 4.92 20.02 -7.33
N VAL A 213 4.92 19.45 -6.11
CA VAL A 213 4.44 20.15 -4.90
C VAL A 213 5.50 21.06 -4.26
N LEU A 214 6.75 21.03 -4.73
CA LEU A 214 7.85 21.83 -4.22
C LEU A 214 8.43 22.74 -5.31
N ASN A 215 8.70 24.00 -4.97
CA ASN A 215 9.48 24.85 -5.86
C ASN A 215 10.93 24.33 -6.01
N GLY A 216 11.68 24.80 -7.02
CA GLY A 216 13.02 24.28 -7.32
C GLY A 216 13.99 24.27 -6.12
N HIS A 217 14.06 25.38 -5.39
CA HIS A 217 14.90 25.49 -4.19
C HIS A 217 14.40 24.60 -3.03
N GLY A 218 13.08 24.54 -2.82
CA GLY A 218 12.43 23.71 -1.81
C GLY A 218 12.62 22.22 -2.07
N PHE A 219 12.62 21.79 -3.34
CA PHE A 219 12.86 20.41 -3.73
C PHE A 219 14.27 19.95 -3.36
N GLN A 220 15.29 20.69 -3.78
CA GLN A 220 16.69 20.39 -3.44
C GLN A 220 16.91 20.40 -1.92
N ARG A 221 16.43 21.45 -1.24
CA ARG A 221 16.56 21.57 0.21
C ARG A 221 15.90 20.42 0.95
N THR A 222 14.68 20.05 0.56
CA THR A 222 13.94 18.94 1.19
C THR A 222 14.70 17.62 1.06
N LEU A 223 15.18 17.28 -0.14
CA LEU A 223 15.93 16.04 -0.35
C LEU A 223 17.25 16.01 0.40
N ARG A 224 17.92 17.16 0.57
CA ARG A 224 19.15 17.26 1.35
C ARG A 224 18.92 17.15 2.85
N ASP A 225 17.89 17.83 3.36
CA ASP A 225 17.67 18.01 4.80
C ASP A 225 16.87 16.85 5.41
N ARG A 226 16.00 16.18 4.63
CA ARG A 226 15.08 15.14 5.13
C ARG A 226 15.52 13.71 4.80
N LEU A 227 16.30 13.50 3.75
CA LEU A 227 16.75 12.15 3.37
C LEU A 227 18.15 11.84 3.90
N ASN A 228 18.30 10.64 4.44
CA ASN A 228 19.59 10.18 4.91
C ASN A 228 20.53 9.84 3.73
N PRO A 229 21.86 9.72 3.96
CA PRO A 229 22.81 9.43 2.89
C PRO A 229 22.54 8.12 2.12
N LYS A 230 22.01 7.09 2.79
CA LYS A 230 21.70 5.79 2.16
C LYS A 230 20.54 5.92 1.18
N GLU A 231 19.49 6.64 1.55
CA GLU A 231 18.35 6.92 0.67
C GLU A 231 18.77 7.73 -0.54
N ARG A 232 19.59 8.77 -0.35
CA ARG A 232 20.12 9.57 -1.46
C ARG A 232 20.97 8.72 -2.42
N ALA A 233 21.75 7.77 -1.90
CA ALA A 233 22.50 6.84 -2.73
C ALA A 233 21.57 5.87 -3.50
N ALA A 234 20.52 5.34 -2.84
CA ALA A 234 19.52 4.49 -3.49
C ALA A 234 18.78 5.23 -4.62
N ILE A 235 18.43 6.50 -4.40
CA ILE A 235 17.80 7.34 -5.43
C ILE A 235 18.70 7.48 -6.66
N ARG A 236 20.01 7.71 -6.47
CA ARG A 236 20.95 7.82 -7.59
C ARG A 236 21.08 6.52 -8.39
N SER A 237 20.95 5.36 -7.73
CA SER A 237 21.13 4.07 -8.38
C SER A 237 19.88 3.57 -9.10
N VAL A 238 18.68 3.95 -8.65
CA VAL A 238 17.40 3.52 -9.21
C VAL A 238 16.84 4.45 -10.29
N ALA A 239 17.27 5.71 -10.29
CA ALA A 239 16.60 6.72 -11.10
C ALA A 239 16.77 6.49 -12.61
N PRO A 240 15.68 6.33 -13.38
CA PRO A 240 15.75 6.14 -14.82
C PRO A 240 16.30 7.38 -15.55
N GLN A 241 16.82 7.18 -16.76
CA GLN A 241 17.49 8.22 -17.55
C GLN A 241 16.65 9.49 -17.74
N TYR A 242 15.34 9.36 -17.92
CA TYR A 242 14.46 10.53 -18.10
C TYR A 242 14.31 11.40 -16.83
N LEU A 243 14.76 10.92 -15.66
CA LEU A 243 14.79 11.70 -14.42
C LEU A 243 16.14 12.36 -14.14
N GLN A 244 17.16 12.16 -14.98
CA GLN A 244 18.52 12.69 -14.73
C GLN A 244 18.55 14.22 -14.57
N LYS A 245 17.73 14.95 -15.34
CA LYS A 245 17.54 16.39 -15.17
C LYS A 245 17.02 16.74 -13.77
N MET A 246 16.01 16.02 -13.30
CA MET A 246 15.42 16.23 -11.98
C MET A 246 16.38 15.85 -10.85
N LEU A 247 17.22 14.82 -11.03
CA LEU A 247 18.30 14.48 -10.10
C LEU A 247 19.36 15.57 -10.00
N TYR A 248 19.70 16.19 -11.14
CA TYR A 248 20.61 17.33 -11.17
C TYR A 248 20.02 18.53 -10.40
N GLU A 249 18.76 18.89 -10.68
CA GLU A 249 18.05 19.94 -9.94
C GLU A 249 17.94 19.64 -8.43
N ALA A 250 17.83 18.37 -8.06
CA ALA A 250 17.85 17.91 -6.68
C ALA A 250 19.23 17.97 -6.01
N GLY A 251 20.30 18.29 -6.74
CA GLY A 251 21.68 18.20 -6.24
C GLY A 251 22.12 16.77 -5.95
N LEU A 252 21.47 15.77 -6.56
CA LEU A 252 21.76 14.35 -6.37
C LEU A 252 22.66 13.79 -7.47
N ALA A 253 22.75 14.44 -8.63
CA ALA A 253 23.64 14.05 -9.72
C ALA A 253 24.50 15.25 -10.17
N ALA A 254 25.73 14.98 -10.60
CA ALA A 254 26.52 15.96 -11.34
C ALA A 254 25.92 16.15 -12.74
N MET A 255 26.08 17.35 -13.33
CA MET A 255 25.53 17.66 -14.65
C MET A 255 26.14 16.71 -15.69
N HIS A 256 25.33 15.81 -16.26
CA HIS A 256 25.80 14.91 -17.30
C HIS A 256 26.17 15.70 -18.57
N PRO A 257 27.29 15.40 -19.27
CA PRO A 257 27.68 16.13 -20.48
C PRO A 257 26.58 16.19 -21.56
N ALA A 258 25.75 15.15 -21.68
CA ALA A 258 24.61 15.12 -22.60
C ALA A 258 23.53 16.19 -22.29
N LEU A 259 23.40 16.64 -21.04
CA LEU A 259 22.47 17.73 -20.69
C LEU A 259 23.04 19.12 -21.02
N ARG A 260 24.37 19.26 -21.18
CA ARG A 260 24.99 20.51 -21.67
C ARG A 260 24.64 20.82 -23.12
N TYR A 261 24.36 19.80 -23.94
CA TYR A 261 24.07 19.94 -25.37
C TYR A 261 22.57 19.94 -25.70
N SER A 262 21.68 19.93 -24.70
CA SER A 262 20.26 20.19 -24.95
C SER A 262 20.10 21.66 -25.40
N PRO A 263 19.40 21.93 -26.52
CA PRO A 263 19.21 23.30 -27.01
C PRO A 263 18.56 24.23 -25.97
N TYR A 264 17.79 23.66 -25.03
CA TYR A 264 17.19 24.39 -23.91
C TYR A 264 18.17 24.85 -22.81
N TYR A 265 19.40 24.32 -22.77
CA TYR A 265 20.39 24.57 -21.72
C TYR A 265 21.70 25.19 -22.21
N SER A 266 21.91 25.27 -23.53
CA SER A 266 23.15 25.79 -24.09
C SER A 266 23.28 27.32 -24.04
N GLY A 267 22.27 28.06 -23.58
CA GLY A 267 22.28 29.53 -23.56
C GLY A 267 22.48 30.17 -24.94
N LYS A 268 22.54 29.37 -26.02
CA LYS A 268 22.52 29.86 -27.38
C LYS A 268 21.11 30.34 -27.64
N ARG A 269 20.96 31.67 -27.66
CA ARG A 269 19.83 32.34 -28.31
C ARG A 269 19.51 31.56 -29.58
N THR A 270 18.28 31.08 -29.69
CA THR A 270 17.64 30.90 -30.98
C THR A 270 17.76 32.24 -31.70
N GLU A 271 18.78 32.40 -32.53
CA GLU A 271 18.74 33.38 -33.60
C GLU A 271 17.57 32.96 -34.49
N MET A 272 16.49 33.74 -34.41
CA MET A 272 15.47 33.71 -35.45
C MET A 272 16.09 34.29 -36.72
N TYR A 273 16.23 33.46 -37.73
CA TYR A 273 16.25 33.84 -39.13
C TYR A 273 15.34 32.87 -39.90
#